data_AF-C8X5D9-F1
#
_entry.id   AF-C8X5D9-F1
#
_cell.length_a   1.000
_cell.length_b   1.000
_cell.length_c   1.000
_cell.angle_alpha   90.00
_cell.angle_beta   90.00
_cell.angle_gamma   90.00
#
_symmetry.space_group_name_H-M   'P 1'
#
loop_
_entity.id
_entity.type
_entity.pdbx_description
1 polymer ?
#
loop_
_entity_poly.entity_id
_entity_poly.type
_entity_poly.pdbx_seq_one_letter_code
_entity_poly.pdbx_strand_id
1 'polypeptide(L)'
;MEILVSIGAYVAAIPIWCLVWGSAHGFSLMRRNRMLSIPFALSLAYLVGNVILLAVYHGQVSGAQYEEARIGIIVSRSGIAIQATASVVFMATIVYGLSIKRVPLHFVRFVVYAFIAILAIMAPILWIPARQSELFFILRHVQTIALNFGLFLCVAGIMVLLQDLLNHGDANVSLLGGVGRDDMER
;
A
#
# COMPACT_ATOMS: atom_id res chain seq x y z
N MET A 1 -7.27 -27.70 -11.00
CA MET A 1 -5.88 -27.28 -11.27
C MET A 1 -5.63 -25.84 -10.78
N GLU A 2 -6.62 -24.98 -10.98
CA GLU A 2 -6.82 -23.61 -10.49
C GLU A 2 -6.36 -23.36 -9.03
N ILE A 3 -6.66 -24.26 -8.09
CA ILE A 3 -6.26 -24.11 -6.68
C ILE A 3 -4.74 -24.16 -6.54
N LEU A 4 -4.07 -25.10 -7.20
CA LEU A 4 -2.61 -25.22 -7.17
C LEU A 4 -1.94 -24.00 -7.80
N VAL A 5 -2.50 -23.48 -8.90
CA VAL A 5 -2.03 -22.23 -9.52
C VAL A 5 -2.17 -21.05 -8.57
N SER A 6 -3.32 -20.94 -7.89
CA SER A 6 -3.59 -19.86 -6.93
C SER A 6 -2.68 -19.94 -5.70
N ILE A 7 -2.46 -21.14 -5.13
CA ILE A 7 -1.49 -21.37 -4.06
C ILE A 7 -0.08 -20.98 -4.54
N GLY A 8 0.31 -21.43 -5.74
CA GLY A 8 1.58 -21.08 -6.36
C GLY A 8 1.76 -19.56 -6.50
N ALA A 9 0.71 -18.83 -6.86
CA ALA A 9 0.73 -17.38 -6.95
C ALA A 9 1.01 -16.71 -5.59
N TYR A 10 0.36 -17.15 -4.51
CA TYR A 10 0.66 -16.62 -3.17
C TYR A 10 2.05 -17.01 -2.66
N VAL A 11 2.49 -18.24 -2.92
CA VAL A 11 3.84 -18.70 -2.54
C VAL A 11 4.90 -17.89 -3.28
N ALA A 12 4.69 -17.61 -4.57
CA ALA A 12 5.55 -16.72 -5.35
C ALA A 12 5.47 -15.26 -4.89
N ALA A 13 4.30 -14.81 -4.39
CA ALA A 13 4.13 -13.46 -3.89
C ALA A 13 4.97 -13.18 -2.63
N ILE A 14 5.25 -14.17 -1.78
CA ILE A 14 6.07 -13.99 -0.58
C ILE A 14 7.49 -13.47 -0.89
N PRO A 15 8.30 -14.12 -1.74
CA PRO A 15 9.61 -13.60 -2.12
C PRO A 15 9.49 -12.30 -2.93
N ILE A 16 8.47 -12.15 -3.79
CA ILE A 16 8.24 -10.90 -4.52
C ILE A 16 7.98 -9.74 -3.54
N TRP A 17 7.21 -9.96 -2.47
CA TRP A 17 6.97 -8.95 -1.44
C TRP A 17 8.27 -8.48 -0.80
N CYS A 18 9.15 -9.42 -0.42
CA CYS A 18 10.46 -9.10 0.12
C CYS A 18 11.33 -8.32 -0.88
N LEU A 19 11.28 -8.65 -2.17
CA LEU A 19 12.01 -7.93 -3.22
C LEU A 19 11.47 -6.51 -3.43
N VAL A 20 10.15 -6.34 -3.50
CA VAL A 20 9.49 -5.03 -3.65
C VAL A 20 9.74 -4.16 -2.42
N TRP A 21 9.66 -4.74 -1.22
CA TRP A 21 10.00 -4.03 0.01
C TRP A 21 11.48 -3.63 0.06
N GLY A 22 12.37 -4.52 -0.40
CA GLY A 22 13.79 -4.25 -0.52
C GLY A 22 14.11 -3.13 -1.52
N SER A 23 13.52 -3.14 -2.71
CA SER A 23 13.74 -2.10 -3.73
C SER A 23 13.28 -0.71 -3.26
N ALA A 24 12.19 -0.65 -2.48
CA ALA A 24 11.71 0.56 -1.82
C ALA A 24 12.64 1.08 -0.71
N HIS A 25 13.76 0.40 -0.43
CA HIS A 25 14.64 0.61 0.72
C HIS A 25 13.94 0.36 2.07
N GLY A 26 12.86 -0.43 2.08
CA GLY A 26 12.05 -0.69 3.26
C GLY A 26 12.83 -1.33 4.40
N PHE A 27 13.75 -2.26 4.12
CA PHE A 27 14.59 -2.87 5.17
C PHE A 27 15.54 -1.86 5.84
N SER A 28 16.10 -0.93 5.06
CA SER A 28 16.95 0.13 5.62
C SER A 28 16.16 1.08 6.50
N LEU A 29 14.96 1.47 6.06
CA LEU A 29 14.06 2.33 6.82
C LEU A 29 13.53 1.64 8.08
N MET A 30 13.23 0.33 8.03
CA MET A 30 12.79 -0.46 9.19
C MET A 30 13.81 -0.49 10.32
N ARG A 31 15.11 -0.46 10.00
CA ARG A 31 16.17 -0.42 11.02
C ARG A 31 16.17 0.91 11.79
N ARG A 32 15.76 2.01 11.15
CA ARG A 32 15.67 3.33 11.77
C ARG A 32 14.33 3.57 12.44
N ASN A 33 13.25 3.11 11.83
CA ASN A 33 11.90 3.20 12.39
C ASN A 33 11.27 1.82 12.46
N ARG A 34 11.16 1.29 13.69
CA ARG A 34 10.52 0.00 13.95
C ARG A 34 9.04 -0.03 13.60
N MET A 35 8.33 1.10 13.55
CA MET A 35 6.91 1.11 13.18
C MET A 35 6.66 0.60 11.75
N LEU A 36 7.64 0.74 10.85
CA LEU A 36 7.57 0.20 9.49
C LEU A 36 7.56 -1.34 9.44
N SER A 37 7.88 -2.04 10.54
CA SER A 37 7.74 -3.49 10.58
C SER A 37 6.28 -3.94 10.59
N ILE A 38 5.36 -3.08 11.05
CA ILE A 38 3.92 -3.38 11.11
C ILE A 38 3.34 -3.64 9.72
N PRO A 39 3.40 -2.69 8.76
CA PRO A 39 2.88 -2.94 7.42
C PRO A 39 3.60 -4.09 6.71
N PHE A 40 4.90 -4.28 6.94
CA PHE A 40 5.64 -5.41 6.39
C PHE A 40 5.15 -6.76 6.91
N ALA A 41 5.06 -6.92 8.23
CA ALA A 41 4.67 -8.16 8.88
C ALA A 41 3.19 -8.49 8.63
N LEU A 42 2.31 -7.48 8.65
CA LEU A 42 0.91 -7.68 8.31
C LEU A 42 0.75 -8.16 6.87
N SER A 43 1.41 -7.53 5.89
CA SER A 43 1.36 -7.99 4.49
C SER A 43 1.74 -9.47 4.38
N LEU A 44 2.82 -9.89 5.05
CA LEU A 44 3.25 -11.28 5.06
C LEU A 44 2.24 -12.21 5.75
N ALA A 45 1.71 -11.81 6.90
CA ALA A 45 0.70 -12.56 7.63
C ALA A 45 -0.57 -12.76 6.80
N TYR A 46 -1.00 -11.75 6.03
CA TYR A 46 -2.11 -11.87 5.11
C TYR A 46 -1.82 -12.82 3.96
N LEU A 47 -0.62 -12.79 3.35
CA LEU A 47 -0.25 -13.74 2.29
C LEU A 47 -0.26 -15.18 2.82
N VAL A 48 0.40 -15.43 3.96
CA VAL A 48 0.47 -16.75 4.59
C VAL A 48 -0.92 -17.22 5.04
N GLY A 49 -1.70 -16.34 5.65
CA GLY A 49 -3.07 -16.63 6.05
C GLY A 49 -3.95 -17.02 4.86
N ASN A 50 -3.83 -16.33 3.72
CA ASN A 50 -4.56 -16.69 2.50
C ASN A 50 -4.10 -18.04 1.93
N VAL A 51 -2.81 -18.37 1.96
CA VAL A 51 -2.31 -19.71 1.57
C VAL A 51 -2.93 -20.78 2.45
N ILE A 52 -2.90 -20.60 3.78
CA ILE A 52 -3.44 -21.58 4.74
C ILE A 52 -4.94 -21.76 4.52
N LEU A 53 -5.70 -20.67 4.39
CA LEU A 53 -7.13 -20.74 4.14
C LEU A 53 -7.44 -21.48 2.84
N LEU A 54 -6.69 -21.22 1.78
CA LEU A 54 -6.89 -21.87 0.49
C LEU A 54 -6.53 -23.36 0.53
N ALA A 55 -5.47 -23.72 1.26
CA ALA A 55 -5.02 -25.11 1.43
C ALA A 55 -5.97 -25.93 2.32
N VAL A 56 -6.53 -25.34 3.38
CA VAL A 56 -7.42 -26.05 4.32
C VAL A 56 -8.83 -26.19 3.76
N TYR A 57 -9.39 -25.11 3.20
CA TYR A 57 -10.80 -25.08 2.80
C TYR A 57 -11.04 -25.47 1.34
N HIS A 58 -9.99 -25.82 0.58
CA HIS A 58 -10.05 -26.24 -0.83
C HIS A 58 -11.06 -25.43 -1.64
N GLY A 59 -10.75 -24.13 -1.83
CA GLY A 59 -11.67 -23.16 -2.42
C GLY A 59 -12.39 -23.69 -3.66
N GLN A 60 -13.72 -23.79 -3.59
CA GLN A 60 -14.53 -24.29 -4.69
C GLN A 60 -14.71 -23.20 -5.75
N VAL A 61 -14.51 -23.57 -7.01
CA VAL A 61 -14.81 -22.71 -8.15
C VAL A 61 -16.33 -22.69 -8.32
N SER A 62 -16.93 -21.54 -8.01
CA SER A 62 -18.35 -21.30 -8.25
C SER A 62 -18.61 -20.83 -9.69
N GLY A 63 -19.88 -20.68 -10.06
CA GLY A 63 -20.26 -20.15 -11.37
C GLY A 63 -19.63 -18.78 -11.66
N ALA A 64 -19.37 -18.50 -12.94
CA ALA A 64 -18.62 -17.32 -13.38
C ALA A 64 -19.17 -15.99 -12.85
N GLN A 65 -20.50 -15.82 -12.86
CA GLN A 65 -21.16 -14.61 -12.33
C GLN A 65 -20.89 -14.39 -10.84
N TYR A 66 -20.73 -15.47 -10.08
CA TYR A 66 -20.48 -15.39 -8.64
C TYR A 66 -19.02 -15.03 -8.34
N GLU A 67 -18.06 -15.57 -9.11
CA GLU A 67 -16.64 -15.19 -9.00
C GLU A 67 -16.40 -13.74 -9.47
N GLU A 68 -17.08 -13.30 -10.52
CA GLU A 68 -17.05 -11.91 -10.98
C GLU A 68 -17.57 -10.93 -9.92
N ALA A 69 -18.67 -11.26 -9.23
CA ALA A 69 -19.20 -10.44 -8.14
C ALA A 69 -18.19 -10.25 -6.99
N ARG A 70 -17.39 -11.28 -6.70
CA ARG A 70 -16.32 -11.18 -5.67
C ARG A 70 -15.19 -10.25 -6.09
N ILE A 71 -14.88 -10.18 -7.38
CA ILE A 71 -13.91 -9.22 -7.91
C ILE A 71 -14.44 -7.78 -7.77
N GLY A 72 -15.74 -7.56 -7.96
CA GLY A 72 -16.36 -6.26 -7.71
C GLY A 72 -16.08 -5.70 -6.31
N ILE A 73 -16.06 -6.57 -5.29
CA ILE A 73 -15.70 -6.18 -3.91
C ILE A 73 -14.23 -5.75 -3.81
N ILE A 74 -13.32 -6.44 -4.49
CA ILE A 74 -11.89 -6.10 -4.50
C ILE A 74 -11.67 -4.75 -5.19
N VAL A 75 -12.33 -4.52 -6.33
CA VAL A 75 -12.27 -3.26 -7.07
C VAL A 75 -12.79 -2.10 -6.22
N SER A 76 -13.94 -2.28 -5.55
CA SER A 76 -14.50 -1.27 -4.64
C SER A 76 -13.52 -0.89 -3.52
N ARG A 77 -12.91 -1.88 -2.85
CA ARG A 77 -11.91 -1.65 -1.80
C ARG A 77 -10.63 -0.99 -2.32
N SER A 78 -10.20 -1.39 -3.52
CA SER A 78 -9.06 -0.77 -4.21
C SER A 78 -9.32 0.71 -4.48
N GLY A 79 -10.55 1.07 -4.89
CA GLY A 79 -10.96 2.46 -5.10
C GLY A 79 -10.83 3.31 -3.84
N ILE A 80 -11.26 2.80 -2.68
CA ILE A 80 -11.10 3.48 -1.38
C ILE A 80 -9.61 3.72 -1.07
N ALA A 81 -8.76 2.71 -1.28
CA ALA A 81 -7.32 2.81 -1.04
C ALA A 81 -6.67 3.85 -1.98
N ILE A 82 -7.02 3.85 -3.27
CA ILE A 82 -6.53 4.84 -4.25
C ILE A 82 -6.94 6.25 -3.83
N GLN A 83 -8.21 6.46 -3.50
CA GLN A 83 -8.73 7.77 -3.10
C GLN A 83 -8.02 8.29 -1.84
N ALA A 84 -7.87 7.46 -0.82
CA ALA A 84 -7.15 7.82 0.40
C ALA A 84 -5.69 8.19 0.11
N THR A 85 -5.02 7.41 -0.74
CA THR A 85 -3.62 7.66 -1.12
C THR A 85 -3.47 8.94 -1.91
N ALA A 86 -4.36 9.20 -2.87
CA ALA A 86 -4.38 10.43 -3.64
C ALA A 86 -4.51 11.65 -2.71
N SER A 87 -5.45 11.62 -1.76
CA SER A 87 -5.61 12.68 -0.76
C SER A 87 -4.33 12.93 0.04
N VAL A 88 -3.65 11.88 0.49
CA VAL A 88 -2.38 12.05 1.23
C VAL A 88 -1.28 12.62 0.34
N VAL A 89 -1.18 12.19 -0.91
CA VAL A 89 -0.19 12.74 -1.87
C VAL A 89 -0.45 14.22 -2.13
N PHE A 90 -1.70 14.63 -2.29
CA PHE A 90 -2.05 16.05 -2.42
C PHE A 90 -1.62 16.84 -1.18
N MET A 91 -1.95 16.34 0.02
CA MET A 91 -1.54 16.99 1.27
C MET A 91 -0.03 17.08 1.41
N ALA A 92 0.69 15.99 1.10
CA ALA A 92 2.15 15.99 1.08
C ALA A 92 2.71 17.03 0.09
N THR A 93 2.15 17.11 -1.11
CA THR A 93 2.59 18.08 -2.13
C THR A 93 2.42 19.51 -1.64
N ILE A 94 1.30 19.82 -0.99
CA ILE A 94 1.03 21.16 -0.42
C ILE A 94 2.00 21.46 0.71
N VAL A 95 2.12 20.58 1.70
CA VAL A 95 2.97 20.81 2.88
C VAL A 95 4.44 20.95 2.49
N TYR A 96 4.96 20.06 1.65
CA TYR A 96 6.36 20.15 1.22
C TYR A 96 6.61 21.30 0.23
N GLY A 97 5.63 21.62 -0.61
CA GLY A 97 5.68 22.76 -1.52
C GLY A 97 5.73 24.10 -0.81
N LEU A 98 5.02 24.23 0.33
CA LEU A 98 4.98 25.45 1.14
C LEU A 98 6.12 25.52 2.18
N SER A 99 6.52 24.39 2.79
CA SER A 99 7.40 24.42 3.97
C SER A 99 8.87 24.12 3.68
N ILE A 100 9.22 23.13 2.86
CA ILE A 100 10.57 22.52 2.88
C ILE A 100 11.29 22.61 1.51
N LYS A 101 10.56 22.83 0.40
CA LYS A 101 11.11 22.85 -0.98
C LYS A 101 11.99 21.63 -1.34
N ARG A 102 11.83 20.50 -0.64
CA ARG A 102 12.45 19.20 -0.98
C ARG A 102 11.37 18.14 -1.07
N VAL A 103 11.51 17.21 -2.01
CA VAL A 103 10.53 16.13 -2.22
C VAL A 103 10.88 14.94 -1.33
N PRO A 104 9.93 14.37 -0.57
CA PRO A 104 10.17 13.20 0.27
C PRO A 104 10.28 11.94 -0.61
N LEU A 105 11.47 11.69 -1.15
CA LEU A 105 11.73 10.62 -2.13
C LEU A 105 11.32 9.23 -1.64
N HIS A 106 11.49 8.92 -0.34
CA HIS A 106 11.11 7.63 0.22
C HIS A 106 9.59 7.43 0.21
N PHE A 107 8.81 8.44 0.60
CA PHE A 107 7.34 8.41 0.51
C PHE A 107 6.88 8.17 -0.93
N VAL A 108 7.40 8.96 -1.88
CA VAL A 108 7.01 8.86 -3.29
C VAL A 108 7.28 7.46 -3.84
N ARG A 109 8.42 6.84 -3.50
CA ARG A 109 8.74 5.47 -3.93
C ARG A 109 7.70 4.44 -3.46
N PHE A 110 7.32 4.47 -2.17
CA PHE A 110 6.30 3.56 -1.64
C PHE A 110 4.95 3.75 -2.32
N VAL A 111 4.54 5.01 -2.50
CA VAL A 111 3.27 5.33 -3.15
C VAL A 111 3.27 4.89 -4.62
N VAL A 112 4.34 5.13 -5.38
CA VAL A 112 4.42 4.70 -6.78
C VAL A 112 4.29 3.18 -6.90
N TYR A 113 4.99 2.42 -6.07
CA TYR A 113 4.85 0.96 -6.06
C TYR A 113 3.45 0.51 -5.67
N ALA A 114 2.81 1.20 -4.73
CA ALA A 114 1.43 0.91 -4.38
C ALA A 114 0.47 1.17 -5.56
N PHE A 115 0.62 2.27 -6.28
CA PHE A 115 -0.16 2.57 -7.48
C PHE A 115 0.05 1.53 -8.58
N ILE A 116 1.29 1.10 -8.82
CA ILE A 116 1.59 0.04 -9.78
C ILE A 116 0.87 -1.25 -9.36
N ALA A 117 0.94 -1.63 -8.09
CA ALA A 117 0.25 -2.83 -7.59
C ALA A 117 -1.28 -2.72 -7.77
N ILE A 118 -1.89 -1.61 -7.37
CA ILE A 118 -3.36 -1.47 -7.40
C ILE A 118 -3.89 -1.21 -8.82
N LEU A 119 -3.21 -0.46 -9.68
CA LEU A 119 -3.73 -0.15 -11.02
C LEU A 119 -3.24 -1.14 -12.08
N ALA A 120 -1.93 -1.37 -12.16
CA ALA A 120 -1.37 -2.14 -13.27
C ALA A 120 -1.71 -3.63 -13.16
N ILE A 121 -1.68 -4.19 -11.95
CA ILE A 121 -1.95 -5.63 -11.73
C ILE A 121 -3.46 -5.93 -11.70
N MET A 122 -4.31 -4.92 -11.47
CA MET A 122 -5.78 -5.09 -11.53
C MET A 122 -6.34 -5.03 -12.95
N ALA A 123 -5.65 -4.36 -13.88
CA ALA A 123 -6.06 -4.16 -15.28
C ALA A 123 -6.42 -5.43 -16.09
N PRO A 124 -5.81 -6.62 -15.87
CA PRO A 124 -6.07 -7.81 -16.69
C PRO A 124 -7.53 -8.29 -16.71
N ILE A 125 -8.40 -7.81 -15.80
CA ILE A 125 -9.84 -8.07 -15.86
C ILE A 125 -10.46 -7.68 -17.20
N LEU A 126 -9.92 -6.67 -17.89
CA LEU A 126 -10.43 -6.17 -19.16
C LEU A 126 -10.31 -7.17 -20.33
N TRP A 127 -9.44 -8.18 -20.20
CA TRP A 127 -9.15 -9.13 -21.27
C TRP A 127 -9.75 -10.53 -21.04
N ILE A 128 -10.33 -10.80 -19.87
CA ILE A 128 -10.83 -12.15 -19.54
C ILE A 128 -12.20 -12.41 -20.18
N PRO A 129 -12.40 -13.53 -20.90
CA PRO A 129 -13.70 -13.90 -21.45
C PRO A 129 -14.73 -14.18 -20.35
N ALA A 130 -15.91 -13.57 -20.45
CA ALA A 130 -16.99 -13.64 -19.45
C ALA A 130 -17.53 -15.05 -19.14
N ARG A 131 -17.16 -16.08 -19.91
CA ARG A 131 -17.65 -17.46 -19.76
C ARG A 131 -16.71 -18.38 -18.97
N GLN A 132 -15.51 -17.95 -18.61
CA GLN A 132 -14.50 -18.82 -17.97
C GLN A 132 -14.38 -18.54 -16.47
N SER A 133 -15.10 -19.32 -15.64
CA SER A 133 -15.09 -19.20 -14.17
C SER A 133 -13.71 -19.45 -13.55
N GLU A 134 -12.92 -20.35 -14.13
CA GLU A 134 -11.59 -20.71 -13.64
C GLU A 134 -10.60 -19.54 -13.72
N LEU A 135 -10.65 -18.77 -14.81
CA LEU A 135 -9.81 -17.59 -14.97
C LEU A 135 -10.19 -16.47 -13.99
N PHE A 136 -11.48 -16.27 -13.73
CA PHE A 136 -11.93 -15.33 -12.71
C PHE A 136 -11.49 -15.74 -11.31
N PHE A 137 -11.50 -17.04 -11.01
CA PHE A 137 -11.02 -17.57 -9.73
C PHE A 137 -9.53 -17.26 -9.52
N ILE A 138 -8.68 -17.55 -10.52
CA ILE A 138 -7.23 -17.27 -10.44
C ILE A 138 -6.98 -15.76 -10.37
N LEU A 139 -7.65 -14.99 -11.23
CA LEU A 139 -7.51 -13.53 -11.27
C LEU A 139 -7.87 -12.91 -9.92
N ARG A 140 -8.95 -13.36 -9.27
CA ARG A 140 -9.34 -12.89 -7.93
C ARG A 140 -8.20 -13.03 -6.91
N HIS A 141 -7.47 -14.14 -6.95
CA HIS A 141 -6.34 -14.36 -6.06
C HIS A 141 -5.14 -13.46 -6.39
N VAL A 142 -4.81 -13.30 -7.68
CA VAL A 142 -3.76 -12.37 -8.14
C VAL A 142 -4.09 -10.92 -7.76
N GLN A 143 -5.34 -10.51 -7.95
CA GLN A 143 -5.83 -9.19 -7.57
C GLN A 143 -5.82 -9.01 -6.04
N THR A 144 -6.16 -10.04 -5.26
CA THR A 144 -6.06 -9.97 -3.80
C THR A 144 -4.61 -9.74 -3.34
N ILE A 145 -3.63 -10.41 -3.97
CA ILE A 145 -2.20 -10.19 -3.71
C ILE A 145 -1.80 -8.75 -4.05
N ALA A 146 -2.23 -8.26 -5.20
CA ALA A 146 -1.95 -6.90 -5.65
C ALA A 146 -2.55 -5.83 -4.72
N LEU A 147 -3.79 -6.02 -4.27
CA LEU A 147 -4.43 -5.16 -3.27
C LEU A 147 -3.68 -5.19 -1.94
N ASN A 148 -3.26 -6.39 -1.49
CA ASN A 148 -2.48 -6.55 -0.26
C ASN A 148 -1.17 -5.75 -0.33
N PHE A 149 -0.42 -5.86 -1.43
CA PHE A 149 0.81 -5.09 -1.62
C PHE A 149 0.53 -3.60 -1.65
N GLY A 150 -0.43 -3.18 -2.46
CA GLY A 150 -0.82 -1.79 -2.60
C GLY A 150 -1.16 -1.14 -1.27
N LEU A 151 -2.05 -1.77 -0.50
CA LEU A 151 -2.51 -1.26 0.79
C LEU A 151 -1.34 -1.08 1.76
N PHE A 152 -0.50 -2.10 1.94
CA PHE A 152 0.57 -2.05 2.93
C PHE A 152 1.75 -1.16 2.49
N LEU A 153 1.99 -1.02 1.19
CA LEU A 153 2.93 -0.01 0.66
C LEU A 153 2.40 1.40 0.88
N CYS A 154 1.09 1.65 0.69
CA CYS A 154 0.48 2.94 1.01
C CYS A 154 0.61 3.28 2.49
N VAL A 155 0.28 2.34 3.38
CA VAL A 155 0.41 2.55 4.83
C VAL A 155 1.87 2.83 5.21
N ALA A 156 2.83 2.08 4.66
CA ALA A 156 4.26 2.33 4.87
C ALA A 156 4.68 3.72 4.37
N GLY A 157 4.20 4.12 3.19
CA GLY A 157 4.43 5.46 2.66
C GLY A 157 3.91 6.54 3.61
N ILE A 158 2.66 6.44 4.06
CA ILE A 158 2.05 7.38 5.01
C ILE A 158 2.87 7.45 6.31
N MET A 159 3.32 6.32 6.85
CA MET A 159 4.17 6.29 8.04
C MET A 159 5.50 7.03 7.83
N VAL A 160 6.15 6.83 6.67
CA VAL A 160 7.39 7.55 6.32
C VAL A 160 7.12 9.06 6.22
N LEU A 161 6.03 9.45 5.57
CA LEU A 161 5.63 10.85 5.44
C LEU A 161 5.39 11.49 6.80
N LEU A 162 4.58 10.87 7.66
CA LEU A 162 4.27 11.39 8.99
C LEU A 162 5.52 11.53 9.84
N GLN A 163 6.42 10.54 9.81
CA GLN A 163 7.67 10.63 10.55
C GLN A 163 8.56 11.76 10.04
N ASP A 164 8.64 11.94 8.72
CA ASP A 164 9.42 13.01 8.12
C ASP A 164 8.83 14.40 8.47
N LEU A 165 7.50 14.53 8.49
CA LEU A 165 6.81 15.73 8.95
C LEU A 165 7.03 16.02 10.43
N LEU A 166 6.99 15.01 11.30
CA LEU A 166 7.26 15.19 12.74
C LEU A 166 8.70 15.66 12.98
N ASN A 167 9.68 15.05 12.31
CA ASN A 167 11.09 15.41 12.49
C ASN A 167 11.42 16.83 11.98
N HIS A 168 10.68 17.34 10.98
CA HIS A 168 10.87 18.69 10.45
C HIS A 168 9.92 19.72 11.06
N GLY A 169 8.85 19.28 11.75
CA GLY A 169 7.85 20.14 12.37
C GLY A 169 8.36 20.92 13.58
N ASP A 170 9.39 20.41 14.27
CA ASP A 170 9.99 21.09 15.44
C ASP A 170 10.88 22.30 15.08
N ALA A 171 11.22 22.51 13.80
CA ALA A 171 12.18 23.55 13.41
C ALA A 171 11.61 24.97 13.33
N ASN A 172 10.29 25.22 13.50
CA ASN A 172 9.72 26.56 13.32
C ASN A 172 8.50 26.93 14.18
N VAL A 173 8.21 26.21 15.27
CA VAL A 173 7.34 26.73 16.34
C VAL A 173 8.19 27.25 17.50
N SER A 174 9.38 27.78 17.21
CA SER A 174 10.05 28.73 18.09
C SER A 174 9.37 30.07 17.95
N LEU A 175 8.25 30.23 18.67
CA LEU A 175 7.78 31.46 19.30
C LEU A 175 8.49 32.73 18.80
N LEU A 176 8.01 33.24 17.67
CA LEU A 176 7.94 34.67 17.37
C LEU A 176 6.94 35.36 18.33
N GLY A 177 6.97 34.98 19.61
CA GLY A 177 6.21 35.52 20.73
C GLY A 177 7.16 36.13 21.78
N GLY A 178 8.36 36.51 21.34
CA GLY A 178 9.39 37.14 22.15
C GLY A 178 9.95 38.39 21.48
N VAL A 179 9.11 39.30 20.99
CA VAL A 179 9.46 40.73 20.80
C VAL A 179 8.19 41.56 21.00
N GLY A 180 8.07 42.19 22.16
CA GLY A 180 6.93 43.05 22.51
C GLY A 180 6.81 43.37 24.00
N ARG A 181 7.87 43.20 24.77
CA ARG A 181 7.96 43.63 26.17
C ARG A 181 9.39 44.07 26.42
N ASP A 182 9.51 45.30 26.88
CA ASP A 182 10.74 46.10 27.06
C ASP A 182 11.20 46.71 25.71
N ASP A 183 10.93 47.97 25.37
CA ASP A 183 11.32 49.18 26.12
C ASP A 183 10.24 50.28 26.08
N MET A 184 9.51 50.37 27.19
CA MET A 184 8.91 51.60 27.66
C MET A 184 9.90 52.19 28.66
N GLU A 185 10.96 52.87 28.20
CA GLU A 185 11.79 53.79 28.99
C GLU A 185 12.89 54.42 28.12
N ARG A 186 12.56 55.56 27.47
CA ARG A 186 13.40 56.75 27.30
C ARG A 186 12.63 57.88 26.62
#